data_AF-A0A938AUP9-F1
#
_entry.id   AF-A0A938AUP9-F1
#
_cell.length_a   1.000
_cell.length_b   1.000
_cell.length_c   1.000
_cell.angle_alpha   90.00
_cell.angle_beta   90.00
_cell.angle_gamma   90.00
#
_symmetry.space_group_name_H-M   'P 1'
#
loop_
_entity.id
_entity.type
_entity.pdbx_description
1 polymer ?
#
loop_
_entity_poly.entity_id
_entity_poly.type
_entity_poly.pdbx_seq_one_letter_code
_entity_poly.pdbx_strand_id
1 'polypeptide(L)'
;MEVVAFNGSPRKDGNTAILVETVLERLREAGIETEHVQLAGTRLAGCIACLKCRENKDLHCAVKSDVVNVCIEKMVAAEGIIIASPVYFADLTANTKALIERAGYVTRGCEGALRRKVGAAVVAVRRGGAVHTFDSINHFFQISEMIVVGSQYWNFG
;
A
#
# COMPACT_ATOMS: atom_id res chain seq x y z
N MET A 1 -12.98 -5.83 12.16
CA MET A 1 -11.82 -5.01 11.81
C MET A 1 -11.04 -5.79 10.78
N GLU A 2 -10.78 -5.18 9.63
CA GLU A 2 -10.07 -5.80 8.52
C GLU A 2 -8.78 -5.03 8.21
N VAL A 3 -7.70 -5.79 7.98
CA VAL A 3 -6.42 -5.25 7.51
C VAL A 3 -6.08 -5.88 6.18
N VAL A 4 -5.86 -5.04 5.16
CA VAL A 4 -5.39 -5.49 3.84
C VAL A 4 -3.91 -5.15 3.67
N ALA A 5 -3.12 -6.12 3.22
CA ALA A 5 -1.72 -5.95 2.86
C ALA A 5 -1.52 -6.02 1.35
N PHE A 6 -0.85 -5.02 0.78
CA PHE A 6 -0.46 -4.98 -0.62
C PHE A 6 1.03 -5.27 -0.76
N ASN A 7 1.36 -6.43 -1.31
CA ASN A 7 2.73 -6.84 -1.60
C ASN A 7 3.12 -6.48 -3.04
N GLY A 8 3.93 -5.43 -3.19
CA GLY A 8 4.45 -4.95 -4.46
C GLY A 8 5.72 -5.66 -4.96
N SER A 9 6.11 -6.77 -4.35
CA SER A 9 7.19 -7.61 -4.86
C SER A 9 6.82 -8.23 -6.21
N PRO A 10 7.73 -8.25 -7.20
CA PRO A 10 7.52 -9.03 -8.42
C PRO A 10 7.65 -10.53 -8.18
N ARG A 11 8.20 -10.95 -7.04
CA ARG A 11 8.27 -12.35 -6.60
C ARG A 11 7.12 -12.61 -5.64
N LYS A 12 6.18 -13.46 -6.06
CA LYS A 12 4.97 -13.83 -5.30
C LYS A 12 5.35 -14.30 -3.89
N ASP A 13 6.02 -15.43 -3.80
CA ASP A 13 6.35 -16.06 -2.50
C ASP A 13 7.80 -15.73 -2.06
N GLY A 14 8.20 -14.46 -2.20
CA GLY A 14 9.54 -13.98 -1.84
C GLY A 14 9.64 -13.38 -0.43
N ASN A 15 10.79 -12.78 -0.09
CA ASN A 15 11.05 -12.20 1.23
C ASN A 15 9.98 -11.20 1.69
N THR A 16 9.48 -10.34 0.79
CA THR A 16 8.41 -9.38 1.14
C THR A 16 7.12 -10.10 1.57
N ALA A 17 6.77 -11.21 0.92
CA ALA A 17 5.60 -12.00 1.31
C ALA A 17 5.79 -12.64 2.69
N ILE A 18 6.98 -13.16 2.99
CA ILE A 18 7.32 -13.71 4.31
C ILE A 18 7.17 -12.65 5.40
N LEU A 19 7.66 -11.43 5.16
CA LEU A 19 7.53 -10.33 6.12
C LEU A 19 6.07 -9.91 6.32
N VAL A 20 5.31 -9.78 5.24
CA VAL A 20 3.87 -9.49 5.30
C VAL A 20 3.14 -10.57 6.10
N GLU A 21 3.39 -11.84 5.80
CA GLU A 21 2.70 -12.94 6.47
C GLU A 21 3.02 -12.99 7.96
N THR A 22 4.27 -12.71 8.35
CA THR A 22 4.65 -12.56 9.76
C THR A 22 3.81 -11.51 10.49
N VAL A 23 3.52 -10.37 9.83
CA VAL A 23 2.67 -9.31 10.42
C VAL A 23 1.21 -9.74 10.46
N LEU A 24 0.69 -10.31 9.36
CA LEU A 24 -0.71 -10.73 9.28
C LEU A 24 -1.03 -11.86 10.27
N GLU A 25 -0.09 -12.78 10.51
CA GLU A 25 -0.24 -13.83 11.51
C GLU A 25 -0.48 -13.26 12.91
N ARG A 26 0.28 -12.24 13.32
CA ARG A 26 0.07 -11.55 14.61
C ARG A 26 -1.27 -10.83 14.69
N LEU A 27 -1.74 -10.27 13.58
CA LEU A 27 -3.07 -9.64 13.52
C LEU A 27 -4.19 -10.67 13.65
N ARG A 28 -4.06 -11.82 12.97
CA ARG A 28 -5.02 -12.93 13.08
C ARG A 28 -5.05 -13.54 14.48
N GLU A 29 -3.89 -13.71 15.13
CA GLU A 29 -3.80 -14.13 16.54
C GLU A 29 -4.55 -13.17 17.48
N ALA A 30 -4.60 -11.88 17.13
CA ALA A 30 -5.37 -10.86 17.85
C ALA A 30 -6.86 -10.80 17.43
N GLY A 31 -7.33 -11.70 16.58
CA GLY A 31 -8.72 -11.75 16.11
C GLY A 31 -9.07 -10.70 15.05
N ILE A 32 -8.09 -10.16 14.33
CA ILE A 32 -8.28 -9.21 13.24
C ILE A 32 -8.29 -9.98 11.91
N GLU A 33 -9.29 -9.71 11.08
CA GLU A 33 -9.38 -10.30 9.74
C GLU A 33 -8.30 -9.69 8.84
N THR A 34 -7.65 -10.53 8.04
CA THR A 34 -6.53 -10.10 7.20
C THR A 34 -6.65 -10.59 5.76
N GLU A 35 -6.31 -9.73 4.81
CA GLU A 35 -6.15 -10.09 3.41
C GLU A 35 -4.71 -9.79 2.92
N HIS A 36 -4.12 -10.72 2.16
CA HIS A 36 -2.83 -10.55 1.51
C HIS A 36 -2.98 -10.44 -0.01
N VAL A 37 -2.98 -9.21 -0.53
CA VAL A 37 -3.03 -8.91 -1.97
C VAL A 37 -1.63 -8.95 -2.56
N GLN A 38 -1.38 -9.89 -3.46
CA GLN A 38 -0.10 -10.04 -4.14
C GLN A 38 -0.13 -9.39 -5.53
N LEU A 39 0.77 -8.43 -5.78
CA LEU A 39 0.89 -7.74 -7.08
C LEU A 39 1.89 -8.39 -8.03
N ALA A 40 2.50 -9.51 -7.64
CA ALA A 40 3.40 -10.27 -8.50
C ALA A 40 2.71 -10.68 -9.80
N GLY A 41 3.36 -10.47 -10.94
CA GLY A 41 2.79 -10.76 -12.27
C GLY A 41 1.76 -9.74 -12.77
N THR A 42 1.38 -8.75 -11.96
CA THR A 42 0.54 -7.63 -12.41
C THR A 42 1.40 -6.51 -12.98
N ARG A 43 0.82 -5.73 -13.90
CA ARG A 43 1.44 -4.51 -14.43
C ARG A 43 0.54 -3.34 -14.10
N LEU A 44 0.94 -2.52 -13.14
CA LEU A 44 0.24 -1.29 -12.81
C LEU A 44 0.91 -0.13 -13.54
N ALA A 45 0.12 0.67 -14.25
CA ALA A 45 0.58 1.95 -14.78
C ALA A 45 0.47 3.04 -13.71
N GLY A 46 1.46 3.95 -13.68
CA GLY A 46 1.43 5.14 -12.83
C GLY A 46 0.29 6.10 -13.19
N CYS A 47 0.10 7.12 -12.37
CA CYS A 47 -0.96 8.11 -12.62
C CYS A 47 -0.64 8.93 -13.88
N ILE A 48 -1.62 9.08 -14.77
CA ILE A 48 -1.50 9.91 -16.00
C ILE A 48 -2.03 11.35 -15.82
N ALA A 49 -2.32 11.74 -14.58
CA ALA A 49 -2.80 13.08 -14.22
C ALA A 49 -4.05 13.57 -14.98
N CYS A 50 -4.93 12.66 -15.42
CA CYS A 50 -6.13 13.04 -16.18
C CYS A 50 -7.24 13.69 -15.33
N LEU A 51 -7.11 13.67 -13.99
CA LEU A 51 -8.03 14.25 -12.99
C LEU A 51 -9.49 13.71 -13.01
N LYS A 52 -9.81 12.74 -13.86
CA LYS A 52 -11.16 12.16 -13.97
C LYS A 52 -11.70 11.59 -12.66
N CYS A 53 -10.86 11.04 -11.78
CA CYS A 53 -11.32 10.56 -10.47
C CYS A 53 -11.87 11.68 -9.57
N ARG A 54 -11.40 12.92 -9.73
CA ARG A 54 -11.90 14.09 -8.98
C ARG A 54 -13.18 14.65 -9.58
N GLU A 55 -13.38 14.47 -10.87
CA GLU A 55 -14.63 14.82 -11.56
C GLU A 55 -15.73 13.80 -11.21
N ASN A 56 -15.42 12.51 -11.33
CA ASN A 56 -16.38 11.43 -11.13
C ASN A 56 -16.76 11.24 -9.66
N LYS A 57 -15.79 11.36 -8.75
CA LYS A 57 -15.95 11.15 -7.30
C LYS A 57 -16.60 9.79 -6.95
N ASP A 58 -16.28 8.77 -7.73
CA ASP A 58 -16.84 7.41 -7.63
C ASP A 58 -15.91 6.42 -6.94
N LEU A 59 -14.83 6.90 -6.30
CA LEU A 59 -13.76 6.08 -5.72
C LEU A 59 -13.03 5.17 -6.72
N HIS A 60 -13.09 5.48 -8.01
CA HIS A 60 -12.39 4.71 -9.05
C HIS A 60 -11.40 5.55 -9.84
N CYS A 61 -10.34 4.90 -10.28
CA CYS A 61 -9.48 5.41 -11.35
C CYS A 61 -10.17 5.21 -12.71
N ALA A 62 -10.12 6.24 -13.55
CA ALA A 62 -10.66 6.18 -14.91
C ALA A 62 -9.87 5.21 -15.83
N VAL A 63 -8.61 4.93 -15.51
CA VAL A 63 -7.84 3.87 -16.17
C VAL A 63 -8.26 2.53 -15.55
N LYS A 64 -8.89 1.67 -16.34
CA LYS A 64 -9.49 0.39 -15.91
C LYS A 64 -8.76 -0.85 -16.43
N SER A 65 -7.61 -0.67 -17.06
CA SER A 65 -6.86 -1.74 -17.73
C SER A 65 -6.05 -2.64 -16.79
N ASP A 66 -6.03 -2.35 -15.49
CA ASP A 66 -5.29 -3.08 -14.48
C ASP A 66 -6.06 -3.17 -13.16
N VAL A 67 -5.46 -3.85 -12.18
CA VAL A 67 -6.09 -4.24 -10.92
C VAL A 67 -6.24 -3.08 -9.91
N VAL A 68 -5.91 -1.84 -10.27
CA VAL A 68 -5.83 -0.75 -9.28
C VAL A 68 -7.17 -0.50 -8.58
N ASN A 69 -8.28 -0.60 -9.30
CA ASN A 69 -9.60 -0.28 -8.74
C ASN A 69 -10.02 -1.32 -7.70
N VAL A 70 -9.74 -2.60 -7.96
CA VAL A 70 -9.90 -3.68 -6.98
C VAL A 70 -9.05 -3.41 -5.72
N CYS A 71 -7.84 -2.89 -5.89
CA CYS A 71 -6.99 -2.53 -4.75
C CYS A 71 -7.57 -1.33 -3.97
N ILE A 72 -8.07 -0.31 -4.66
CA ILE A 72 -8.68 0.87 -4.03
C ILE A 72 -9.95 0.49 -3.26
N GLU A 73 -10.80 -0.37 -3.82
CA GLU A 73 -12.00 -0.89 -3.15
C GLU A 73 -11.61 -1.57 -1.82
N LYS A 74 -10.59 -2.43 -1.83
CA LYS A 74 -10.07 -3.08 -0.62
C LYS A 74 -9.49 -2.09 0.38
N MET A 75 -8.75 -1.06 -0.08
CA MET A 75 -8.23 -0.01 0.79
C MET A 75 -9.34 0.79 1.47
N VAL A 76 -10.44 1.06 0.77
CA VAL A 76 -11.58 1.79 1.31
C VAL A 76 -12.36 0.93 2.31
N ALA A 77 -12.52 -0.37 2.03
CA ALA A 77 -13.22 -1.30 2.90
C ALA A 77 -12.46 -1.58 4.21
N ALA A 78 -11.15 -1.76 4.17
CA ALA A 78 -10.34 -2.13 5.32
C ALA A 78 -10.14 -0.99 6.34
N GLU A 79 -10.02 -1.28 7.63
CA GLU A 79 -9.65 -0.29 8.66
C GLU A 79 -8.14 -0.06 8.74
N GLY A 80 -7.34 -1.07 8.36
CA GLY A 80 -5.89 -0.98 8.31
C GLY A 80 -5.33 -1.35 6.93
N ILE A 81 -4.26 -0.67 6.56
CA ILE A 81 -3.59 -0.86 5.27
C ILE A 81 -2.11 -1.07 5.52
N ILE A 82 -1.60 -2.20 5.03
CA ILE A 82 -0.17 -2.48 4.95
C ILE A 82 0.27 -2.29 3.50
N ILE A 83 1.29 -1.47 3.28
CA ILE A 83 1.96 -1.37 1.99
C ILE A 83 3.34 -1.99 2.14
N ALA A 84 3.60 -3.04 1.37
CA ALA A 84 4.82 -3.79 1.44
C ALA A 84 5.59 -3.77 0.12
N SER A 85 6.89 -3.52 0.19
CA SER A 85 7.75 -3.48 -1.00
C SER A 85 9.14 -4.03 -0.69
N PRO A 86 9.77 -4.74 -1.64
CA PRO A 86 11.22 -4.86 -1.62
C PRO A 86 11.87 -3.52 -2.02
N VAL A 87 13.15 -3.36 -1.70
CA VAL A 87 13.96 -2.19 -2.08
C VAL A 87 14.62 -2.40 -3.44
N TYR A 88 14.20 -1.65 -4.45
CA TYR A 88 14.73 -1.66 -5.82
C TYR A 88 15.35 -0.30 -6.12
N PHE A 89 16.67 -0.25 -6.34
CA PHE A 89 17.42 0.99 -6.56
C PHE A 89 17.16 2.06 -5.49
N ALA A 90 17.24 1.64 -4.22
CA ALA A 90 17.07 2.47 -3.03
C ALA A 90 15.66 3.05 -2.80
N ASP A 91 14.64 2.56 -3.50
CA ASP A 91 13.24 2.92 -3.25
C ASP A 91 12.29 1.71 -3.43
N LEU A 92 10.99 1.92 -3.24
CA LEU A 92 9.94 0.95 -3.50
C LEU A 92 9.86 0.55 -4.98
N THR A 93 9.19 -0.57 -5.28
CA THR A 93 9.04 -1.03 -6.68
C THR A 93 8.12 -0.11 -7.48
N ALA A 94 8.30 -0.11 -8.81
CA ALA A 94 7.43 0.64 -9.72
C ALA A 94 5.93 0.27 -9.56
N ASN A 95 5.62 -1.01 -9.32
CA ASN A 95 4.24 -1.45 -9.06
C ASN A 95 3.68 -0.85 -7.76
N THR A 96 4.47 -0.85 -6.68
CA THR A 96 4.07 -0.19 -5.42
C THR A 96 3.85 1.31 -5.65
N LYS A 97 4.73 1.97 -6.41
CA LYS A 97 4.61 3.40 -6.69
C LYS A 97 3.34 3.72 -7.46
N ALA A 98 3.07 2.94 -8.50
CA ALA A 98 1.89 3.08 -9.34
C ALA A 98 0.59 2.91 -8.54
N LEU A 99 0.56 1.93 -7.63
CA LEU A 99 -0.55 1.76 -6.69
C LEU A 99 -0.74 3.02 -5.82
N ILE A 100 0.32 3.47 -5.16
CA ILE A 100 0.30 4.66 -4.28
C ILE A 100 -0.19 5.91 -5.03
N GLU A 101 0.35 6.16 -6.22
CA GLU A 101 -0.01 7.35 -7.01
C GLU A 101 -1.49 7.37 -7.35
N ARG A 102 -2.01 6.27 -7.90
CA ARG A 102 -3.41 6.21 -8.34
C ARG A 102 -4.38 6.13 -7.18
N ALA A 103 -4.09 5.32 -6.15
CA ALA A 103 -4.89 5.28 -4.94
C ALA A 103 -4.93 6.66 -4.28
N GLY A 104 -3.78 7.33 -4.10
CA GLY A 104 -3.71 8.65 -3.49
C GLY A 104 -4.48 9.73 -4.26
N TYR A 105 -4.45 9.72 -5.59
CA TYR A 105 -5.26 10.65 -6.39
C TYR A 105 -6.77 10.39 -6.25
N VAL A 106 -7.18 9.12 -6.28
CA VAL A 106 -8.59 8.72 -6.20
C VAL A 106 -9.16 9.01 -4.82
N THR A 107 -8.53 8.54 -3.75
CA THR A 107 -9.07 8.60 -2.40
C THR A 107 -9.06 10.03 -1.84
N ARG A 108 -8.05 10.83 -2.15
CA ARG A 108 -8.02 12.27 -1.80
C ARG A 108 -8.99 13.09 -2.65
N GLY A 109 -9.32 12.64 -3.86
CA GLY A 109 -10.35 13.25 -4.70
C GLY A 109 -11.77 13.04 -4.16
N CYS A 110 -11.96 12.03 -3.29
CA CYS A 110 -13.25 11.63 -2.73
C CYS A 110 -13.24 11.82 -1.21
N GLU A 111 -13.18 13.09 -0.77
CA GLU A 111 -13.30 13.49 0.65
C GLU A 111 -12.28 12.84 1.61
N GLY A 112 -11.16 12.35 1.08
CA GLY A 112 -10.13 11.70 1.89
C GLY A 112 -10.62 10.36 2.43
N ALA A 113 -11.05 9.46 1.54
CA ALA A 113 -11.64 8.15 1.92
C ALA A 113 -10.75 7.26 2.81
N LEU A 114 -9.44 7.54 2.91
CA LEU A 114 -8.51 6.82 3.79
C LEU A 114 -8.25 7.52 5.13
N ARG A 115 -8.84 8.70 5.35
CA ARG A 115 -8.61 9.51 6.55
C ARG A 115 -8.93 8.73 7.82
N ARG A 116 -8.03 8.81 8.81
CA ARG A 116 -8.08 8.10 10.11
C ARG A 116 -7.99 6.57 10.05
N LYS A 117 -7.79 5.96 8.87
CA LYS A 117 -7.40 4.55 8.80
C LYS A 117 -5.97 4.35 9.30
N VAL A 118 -5.64 3.13 9.69
CA VAL A 118 -4.30 2.78 10.20
C VAL A 118 -3.39 2.38 9.03
N GLY A 119 -2.15 2.88 9.00
CA GLY A 119 -1.16 2.58 7.96
C GLY A 119 0.14 2.02 8.54
N ALA A 120 0.66 0.95 7.94
CA ALA A 120 1.97 0.40 8.28
C ALA A 120 2.77 0.03 7.02
N ALA A 121 4.05 0.40 7.01
CA ALA A 121 4.98 0.07 5.93
C ALA A 121 5.76 -1.20 6.28
N VAL A 122 5.92 -2.11 5.31
CA VAL A 122 6.77 -3.31 5.45
C VAL A 122 7.82 -3.32 4.33
N VAL A 123 9.10 -3.26 4.71
CA VAL A 123 10.19 -3.11 3.74
C VAL A 123 11.13 -4.31 3.79
N ALA A 124 11.29 -4.99 2.65
CA ALA A 124 12.26 -6.08 2.51
C ALA A 124 13.56 -5.55 1.89
N VAL A 125 14.66 -5.58 2.65
CA VAL A 125 15.95 -5.04 2.22
C VAL A 125 17.05 -6.13 2.23
N ARG A 126 18.05 -5.98 1.36
CA ARG A 126 19.28 -6.79 1.37
C ARG A 126 20.49 -6.04 1.94
N ARG A 127 20.60 -4.73 1.67
CA ARG A 127 21.77 -3.91 2.06
C ARG A 127 21.39 -2.50 2.52
N GLY A 128 20.79 -1.69 1.64
CA GLY A 128 20.47 -0.28 1.92
C GLY A 128 19.25 0.20 1.16
N GLY A 129 18.85 1.44 1.41
CA GLY A 129 17.64 2.05 0.83
C GLY A 129 16.34 1.80 1.61
N ALA A 130 16.43 1.11 2.76
CA ALA A 130 15.27 0.83 3.61
C ALA A 130 14.61 2.12 4.12
N VAL A 131 15.41 3.09 4.59
CA VAL A 131 14.92 4.39 5.09
C VAL A 131 14.10 5.11 4.01
N HIS A 132 14.68 5.30 2.82
CA HIS A 132 13.99 6.01 1.75
C HIS A 132 12.72 5.29 1.28
N THR A 133 12.79 3.95 1.16
CA THR A 133 11.61 3.14 0.79
C THR A 133 10.51 3.25 1.85
N PHE A 134 10.86 3.21 3.13
CA PHE A 134 9.95 3.36 4.25
C PHE A 134 9.30 4.76 4.24
N ASP A 135 10.10 5.81 4.04
CA ASP A 135 9.63 7.19 3.95
C ASP A 135 8.70 7.40 2.75
N SER A 136 9.05 6.87 1.57
CA SER A 136 8.21 6.91 0.36
C SER A 136 6.83 6.31 0.58
N ILE A 137 6.73 5.21 1.34
CA ILE A 137 5.45 4.61 1.73
C ILE A 137 4.74 5.47 2.77
N ASN A 138 5.43 5.95 3.81
CA ASN A 138 4.81 6.73 4.87
C ASN A 138 4.30 8.10 4.40
N HIS A 139 4.95 8.72 3.42
CA HIS A 139 4.45 9.95 2.79
C HIS A 139 3.05 9.76 2.21
N PHE A 140 2.72 8.58 1.67
CA PHE A 140 1.37 8.25 1.22
C PHE A 140 0.36 8.19 2.37
N PHE A 141 0.72 7.57 3.49
CA PHE A 141 -0.15 7.53 4.67
C PHE A 141 -0.36 8.93 5.26
N GLN A 142 0.71 9.69 5.41
CA GLN A 142 0.68 11.04 5.99
C GLN A 142 -0.17 12.01 5.15
N ILE A 143 0.02 12.03 3.82
CA ILE A 143 -0.77 12.92 2.94
C ILE A 143 -2.23 12.47 2.81
N SER A 144 -2.53 11.22 3.17
CA SER A 144 -3.89 10.66 3.22
C SER A 144 -4.55 10.79 4.60
N GLU A 145 -3.91 11.50 5.54
CA GLU A 145 -4.40 11.70 6.91
C GLU A 145 -4.65 10.38 7.66
N MET A 146 -3.83 9.38 7.38
CA MET A 146 -3.85 8.09 8.08
C MET A 146 -3.02 8.14 9.36
N ILE A 147 -3.36 7.24 10.30
CA ILE A 147 -2.59 7.03 11.53
C ILE A 147 -1.45 6.06 11.22
N VAL A 148 -0.21 6.56 11.21
CA VAL A 148 0.98 5.73 10.97
C VAL A 148 1.36 4.98 12.22
N VAL A 149 1.47 3.66 12.14
CA VAL A 149 1.84 2.80 13.27
C VAL A 149 3.32 3.01 13.62
N GLY A 150 3.58 3.36 14.88
CA GLY A 150 4.93 3.50 15.44
C GLY A 150 5.54 2.16 15.89
N SER A 151 6.71 2.21 16.51
CA SER A 151 7.36 1.05 17.13
C SER A 151 8.35 1.50 18.20
N GLN A 152 8.82 0.55 19.01
CA GLN A 152 9.86 0.78 20.02
C GLN A 152 11.23 1.07 19.39
N TYR A 153 11.41 0.73 18.11
CA TYR A 153 12.54 1.11 17.27
C TYR A 153 12.05 1.53 15.88
N TRP A 154 12.95 1.77 14.93
CA TRP A 154 12.54 2.02 13.54
C TRP A 154 11.89 0.78 12.93
N ASN A 155 10.78 0.97 12.20
CA ASN A 155 9.99 -0.09 11.54
C ASN A 155 10.63 -0.64 10.26
N PHE A 156 11.96 -0.62 10.21
CA PHE A 156 12.78 -1.16 9.13
C PHE A 156 14.09 -1.69 9.73
N GLY A 157 14.59 -2.80 9.20
CA GLY A 157 15.82 -3.47 9.63
C GLY A 157 16.59 -4.03 8.45
#